data_AF-A0A351GII4-F1
#
_entry.id   AF-A0A351GII4-F1
#
_cell.length_a   1.000
_cell.length_b   1.000
_cell.length_c   1.000
_cell.angle_alpha   90.00
_cell.angle_beta   90.00
_cell.angle_gamma   90.00
#
_symmetry.space_group_name_H-M   'P 1'
#
loop_
_entity.id
_entity.type
_entity.pdbx_description
1 polymer ?
#
loop_
_entity_poly.entity_id
_entity_poly.type
_entity_poly.pdbx_seq_one_letter_code
_entity_poly.pdbx_strand_id
1 'polypeptide(L)'
;MGSVYFYLKIKAKPRTTPEMNSLVVVEALKRVFKVVTAEGHFTEIVDYRETKHRLSVWPSTKKALIKVKAHVQMGYDFSKIKWEIYETNGKVKLQAIPAPYILSISPDINYYNLANGLFNKFTNEDFNLIQTQCIATVREVAEKSELPHLAAEQAKMLLTELASMHHWEIEGVKLLDS
;
A
#
# COMPACT_ATOMS: atom_id res chain seq x y z
N MET A 1 30.58 -20.36 65.06
CA MET A 1 30.67 -19.56 63.82
C MET A 1 30.52 -20.51 62.64
N GLY A 2 29.29 -20.72 62.15
CA GLY A 2 29.03 -21.59 61.00
C GLY A 2 28.25 -20.80 59.97
N SER A 3 28.91 -20.45 58.87
CA SER A 3 28.31 -19.74 57.74
C SER A 3 27.67 -20.74 56.78
N VAL A 4 26.36 -20.59 56.57
CA VAL A 4 25.62 -21.36 55.56
C VAL A 4 25.61 -20.57 54.26
N TYR A 5 26.24 -21.13 53.22
CA TYR A 5 26.21 -20.56 51.87
C TYR A 5 24.99 -21.07 51.12
N PHE A 6 24.06 -20.17 50.78
CA PHE A 6 22.94 -20.44 49.89
C PHE A 6 23.40 -20.25 48.43
N TYR A 7 23.50 -21.34 47.67
CA TYR A 7 23.75 -21.28 46.22
C TYR A 7 22.42 -21.10 45.46
N LEU A 8 22.16 -19.89 44.97
CA LEU A 8 21.09 -19.61 44.01
C LEU A 8 21.52 -20.09 42.61
N LYS A 9 20.97 -21.22 42.15
CA LYS A 9 21.09 -21.65 40.74
C LYS A 9 20.22 -20.75 39.86
N ILE A 10 20.84 -19.81 39.15
CA ILE A 10 20.19 -19.04 38.08
C ILE A 10 19.92 -20.01 36.91
N LYS A 11 18.66 -20.43 36.73
CA LYS A 11 18.26 -21.18 35.53
C LYS A 11 18.24 -20.21 34.33
N ALA A 12 19.10 -20.45 33.34
CA ALA A 12 19.08 -19.72 32.08
C ALA A 12 17.70 -19.90 31.41
N LYS A 13 17.05 -18.79 31.04
CA LYS A 13 15.80 -18.82 30.27
C LYS A 13 16.08 -19.50 28.92
N PRO A 14 15.31 -20.53 28.51
CA PRO A 14 15.47 -21.13 27.20
C PRO A 14 15.25 -20.06 26.13
N ARG A 15 16.17 -19.95 25.18
CA ARG A 15 16.00 -19.12 23.99
C ARG A 15 14.98 -19.81 23.09
N THR A 16 13.70 -19.46 23.23
CA THR A 16 12.68 -19.82 22.23
C THR A 16 12.93 -18.98 20.98
N THR A 17 13.47 -19.60 19.94
CA THR A 17 13.45 -19.04 18.59
C THR A 17 12.07 -19.26 18.00
N PRO A 18 11.42 -18.24 17.44
CA PRO A 18 10.16 -18.45 16.73
C PRO A 18 10.42 -19.39 15.54
N GLU A 19 9.72 -20.51 15.50
CA GLU A 19 9.72 -21.41 14.34
C GLU A 19 8.66 -20.92 13.35
N MET A 20 9.06 -20.73 12.09
CA MET A 20 8.19 -20.30 11.01
C MET A 20 8.27 -21.32 9.87
N ASN A 21 7.15 -21.97 9.58
CA ASN A 21 7.02 -22.89 8.45
C ASN A 21 6.08 -22.26 7.41
N SER A 22 6.46 -22.27 6.14
CA SER A 22 5.64 -21.72 5.05
C SER A 22 5.58 -22.68 3.85
N LEU A 23 4.42 -22.74 3.21
CA LEU A 23 4.20 -23.37 1.91
C LEU A 23 3.67 -22.27 0.97
N VAL A 24 4.36 -22.04 -0.14
CA VAL A 24 3.95 -21.05 -1.14
C VAL A 24 3.26 -21.77 -2.30
N VAL A 25 2.04 -21.35 -2.62
CA VAL A 25 1.24 -21.88 -3.73
C VAL A 25 1.02 -20.78 -4.76
N VAL A 26 1.37 -21.06 -6.03
CA VAL A 26 1.12 -20.14 -7.14
C VAL A 26 -0.25 -20.45 -7.73
N GLU A 27 -1.20 -19.53 -7.57
CA GLU A 27 -2.56 -19.71 -8.11
C GLU A 27 -2.64 -19.44 -9.62
N ALA A 28 -2.04 -18.34 -10.10
CA ALA A 28 -2.09 -17.96 -11.51
C ALA A 28 -0.93 -17.04 -11.91
N LEU A 29 -0.49 -17.16 -13.17
CA LEU A 29 0.50 -16.29 -13.80
C LEU A 29 -0.10 -15.68 -15.07
N LYS A 30 0.11 -14.38 -15.28
CA LYS A 30 -0.42 -13.64 -16.43
C LYS A 30 0.63 -12.69 -17.00
N ARG A 31 0.69 -12.61 -18.33
CA ARG A 31 1.45 -11.57 -19.04
C ARG A 31 0.59 -10.32 -19.08
N VAL A 32 1.13 -9.19 -18.63
CA VAL A 32 0.47 -7.87 -18.63
C VAL A 32 1.46 -6.81 -19.06
N PHE A 33 0.98 -5.70 -19.63
CA PHE A 33 1.81 -4.55 -19.94
C PHE A 33 1.28 -3.34 -19.16
N LYS A 34 1.86 -3.14 -17.98
CA LYS A 34 1.53 -2.06 -17.06
C LYS A 34 2.78 -1.22 -16.86
N VAL A 35 2.63 0.10 -16.95
CA VAL A 35 3.73 1.04 -16.83
C VAL A 35 3.48 1.89 -15.59
N VAL A 36 4.42 1.87 -14.65
CA VAL A 36 4.46 2.82 -13.53
C VAL A 36 4.98 4.14 -14.09
N THR A 37 4.20 5.20 -13.94
CA THR A 37 4.55 6.53 -14.45
C THR A 37 4.74 7.55 -13.34
N ALA A 38 4.29 7.25 -12.12
CA ALA A 38 4.66 8.01 -10.93
C ALA A 38 4.75 7.11 -9.70
N GLU A 39 5.58 7.53 -8.75
CA GLU A 39 5.71 6.91 -7.44
C GLU A 39 5.57 7.94 -6.33
N GLY A 40 4.98 7.53 -5.21
CA GLY A 40 4.83 8.36 -4.02
C GLY A 40 5.21 7.62 -2.75
N HIS A 41 5.84 8.34 -1.83
CA HIS A 41 6.17 7.83 -0.50
C HIS A 41 5.32 8.57 0.55
N PHE A 42 4.40 7.82 1.17
CA PHE A 42 3.47 8.37 2.13
C PHE A 42 3.87 7.95 3.54
N THR A 43 3.77 8.86 4.50
CA THR A 43 3.90 8.54 5.92
C THR A 43 2.70 9.10 6.64
N GLU A 44 1.99 8.23 7.35
CA GLU A 44 0.78 8.57 8.08
C GLU A 44 0.87 8.10 9.52
N ILE A 45 0.27 8.87 10.44
CA ILE A 45 0.08 8.50 11.82
C ILE A 45 -1.42 8.32 12.05
N VAL A 46 -1.82 7.11 12.45
CA VAL A 46 -3.22 6.72 12.68
C VAL A 46 -3.45 6.54 14.17
N ASP A 47 -4.39 7.30 14.74
CA ASP A 47 -4.91 7.11 16.11
C ASP A 47 -6.17 6.24 16.04
N TYR A 48 -6.04 4.97 16.39
CA TYR A 48 -7.15 4.04 16.49
C TYR A 48 -7.73 4.03 17.90
N ARG A 49 -9.05 4.09 18.01
CA ARG A 49 -9.77 4.02 19.28
C ARG A 49 -11.08 3.26 19.13
N GLU A 50 -11.29 2.28 20.00
CA GLU A 50 -12.55 1.54 20.07
C GLU A 50 -13.00 1.41 21.52
N THR A 51 -14.24 1.83 21.78
CA THR A 51 -14.87 1.74 23.10
C THR A 51 -15.98 0.70 23.07
N LYS A 52 -15.91 -0.29 23.96
CA LYS A 52 -17.00 -1.24 24.18
C LYS A 52 -17.77 -0.89 25.45
N HIS A 53 -19.09 -0.94 25.34
CA HIS A 53 -20.02 -0.85 26.46
C HIS A 53 -20.66 -2.23 26.67
N ARG A 54 -20.78 -2.67 27.92
CA ARG A 54 -21.59 -3.85 28.29
C ARG A 54 -22.50 -3.40 29.44
N LEU A 55 -23.78 -3.79 29.41
CA LEU A 55 -24.82 -3.25 30.29
C LEU A 55 -24.48 -3.24 31.79
N SER A 56 -23.56 -4.10 32.26
CA SER A 56 -23.16 -4.21 33.67
C SER A 56 -21.78 -3.64 34.00
N VAL A 57 -21.04 -3.06 33.05
CA VAL A 57 -19.67 -2.54 33.29
C VAL A 57 -19.46 -1.16 32.67
N TRP A 58 -18.58 -0.40 33.32
CA TRP A 58 -18.06 0.88 32.85
C TRP A 58 -17.46 0.77 31.44
N PRO A 59 -17.49 1.83 30.61
CA PRO A 59 -16.91 1.79 29.26
C PRO A 59 -15.44 1.36 29.28
N SER A 60 -15.03 0.53 28.32
CA SER A 60 -13.63 0.12 28.16
C SER A 60 -13.12 0.43 26.76
N THR A 61 -12.09 1.29 26.71
CA THR A 61 -11.49 1.77 25.47
C THR A 61 -10.12 1.14 25.25
N LYS A 62 -9.91 0.54 24.08
CA LYS A 62 -8.57 0.19 23.58
C LYS A 62 -8.09 1.27 22.61
N LYS A 63 -6.78 1.52 22.57
CA LYS A 63 -6.16 2.57 21.75
C LYS A 63 -4.88 2.06 21.09
N ALA A 64 -4.63 2.51 19.86
CA ALA A 64 -3.36 2.27 19.18
C ALA A 64 -2.88 3.55 18.48
N LEU A 65 -1.59 3.84 18.57
CA LEU A 65 -0.92 4.81 17.71
C LEU A 65 -0.09 4.05 16.70
N ILE A 66 -0.43 4.19 15.43
CA ILE A 66 0.15 3.41 14.35
C ILE A 66 0.87 4.37 13.41
N LYS A 67 2.08 4.02 12.99
CA LYS A 67 2.83 4.71 11.95
C LYS A 67 2.83 3.84 10.70
N VAL A 68 2.24 4.36 9.62
CA VAL A 68 2.18 3.70 8.32
C VAL A 68 3.14 4.42 7.39
N LYS A 69 4.11 3.71 6.84
CA LYS A 69 4.89 4.18 5.69
C LYS A 69 4.45 3.39 4.48
N ALA A 70 4.24 4.01 3.33
CA ALA A 70 3.84 3.29 2.15
C ALA A 70 4.54 3.81 0.90
N HIS A 71 5.01 2.89 0.07
CA HIS A 71 5.41 3.18 -1.30
C HIS A 71 4.24 2.85 -2.21
N VAL A 72 3.76 3.87 -2.94
CA VAL A 72 2.61 3.76 -3.84
C VAL A 72 3.12 3.95 -5.26
N GLN A 73 2.75 3.01 -6.13
CA GLN A 73 3.07 3.06 -7.55
C GLN A 73 1.78 3.30 -8.33
N MET A 74 1.77 4.34 -9.15
CA MET A 74 0.64 4.73 -9.97
C MET A 74 1.03 4.72 -11.45
N GLY A 75 0.08 4.36 -12.31
CA GLY A 75 0.30 4.40 -13.74
C GLY A 75 -0.83 3.78 -14.51
N TYR A 76 -0.49 3.15 -15.64
CA TYR A 76 -1.46 2.73 -16.64
C TYR A 76 -1.31 1.26 -16.99
N ASP A 77 -2.45 0.66 -17.35
CA ASP A 77 -2.48 -0.61 -18.06
C ASP A 77 -2.68 -0.31 -19.53
N PHE A 78 -1.61 -0.41 -20.31
CA PHE A 78 -1.64 -0.05 -21.71
C PHE A 78 -2.53 -0.99 -22.54
N SER A 79 -2.82 -2.20 -22.03
CA SER A 79 -3.80 -3.10 -22.66
C SER A 79 -5.24 -2.56 -22.60
N LYS A 80 -5.51 -1.57 -21.75
CA LYS A 80 -6.81 -0.91 -21.62
C LYS A 80 -6.93 0.38 -22.43
N ILE A 81 -5.85 0.83 -23.08
CA ILE A 81 -5.86 1.98 -23.96
C ILE A 81 -6.43 1.55 -25.31
N LYS A 82 -7.34 2.35 -25.86
CA LYS A 82 -7.84 2.18 -27.23
C LYS A 82 -7.10 3.15 -28.14
N TRP A 83 -6.36 2.61 -29.10
CA TRP A 83 -5.68 3.38 -30.13
C TRP A 83 -5.88 2.80 -31.52
N GLU A 84 -5.74 3.63 -32.53
CA GLU A 84 -5.61 3.24 -33.93
C GLU A 84 -4.22 3.61 -34.43
N ILE A 85 -3.60 2.69 -35.17
CA ILE A 85 -2.27 2.89 -35.75
C ILE A 85 -2.43 2.86 -37.26
N TYR A 86 -1.98 3.93 -37.91
CA TYR A 86 -1.95 4.09 -39.36
C TYR A 86 -0.48 4.05 -39.81
N GLU A 87 0.04 2.84 -40.01
CA GLU A 87 1.47 2.61 -40.30
C GLU A 87 1.93 3.35 -41.57
N THR A 88 1.11 3.38 -42.62
CA THR A 88 1.42 4.03 -43.90
C THR A 88 1.62 5.55 -43.77
N ASN A 89 1.01 6.16 -42.76
CA ASN A 89 1.01 7.59 -42.54
C ASN A 89 1.84 7.98 -41.31
N GLY A 90 2.44 6.99 -40.62
CA GLY A 90 3.15 7.19 -39.36
C GLY A 90 2.28 7.91 -38.33
N LYS A 91 1.07 7.42 -38.07
CA LYS A 91 0.12 8.12 -37.19
C LYS A 91 -0.49 7.20 -36.15
N VAL A 92 -0.54 7.65 -34.90
CA VAL A 92 -1.22 6.99 -33.79
C VAL A 92 -2.33 7.88 -33.27
N LYS A 93 -3.54 7.35 -33.18
CA LYS A 93 -4.70 8.07 -32.66
C LYS A 93 -5.17 7.42 -31.36
N LEU A 94 -5.05 8.12 -30.25
CA LEU A 94 -5.62 7.70 -28.97
C LEU A 94 -7.14 7.96 -28.99
N GLN A 95 -7.93 6.90 -28.91
CA GLN A 95 -9.40 6.99 -28.89
C GLN A 95 -9.95 7.08 -27.46
N ALA A 96 -9.37 6.30 -26.55
CA ALA A 96 -9.75 6.32 -25.14
C ALA A 96 -8.58 5.85 -24.29
N ILE A 97 -8.29 6.60 -23.23
CA ILE A 97 -7.29 6.25 -22.23
C ILE A 97 -7.97 6.29 -20.85
N PRO A 98 -7.89 5.21 -20.07
CA PRO A 98 -8.38 5.26 -18.69
C PRO A 98 -7.52 6.22 -17.87
N ALA A 99 -8.08 6.81 -16.82
CA ALA A 99 -7.30 7.55 -15.82
C ALA A 99 -6.18 6.67 -15.22
N PRO A 100 -5.06 7.27 -14.76
CA PRO A 100 -4.05 6.51 -14.05
C PRO A 100 -4.65 5.91 -12.78
N TYR A 101 -4.16 4.75 -12.39
CA TYR A 101 -4.63 4.07 -11.18
C TYR A 101 -3.47 3.49 -10.39
N ILE A 102 -3.71 3.25 -9.11
CA ILE A 102 -2.71 2.65 -8.22
C ILE A 102 -2.48 1.20 -8.66
N LEU A 103 -1.26 0.93 -9.12
CA LEU A 103 -0.80 -0.40 -9.51
C LEU A 103 -0.36 -1.22 -8.32
N SER A 104 0.21 -0.56 -7.30
CA SER A 104 0.70 -1.20 -6.08
C SER A 104 0.70 -0.24 -4.89
N ILE A 105 0.44 -0.79 -3.71
CA ILE A 105 0.69 -0.14 -2.42
C ILE A 105 1.51 -1.12 -1.60
N SER A 106 2.70 -0.71 -1.19
CA SER A 106 3.59 -1.48 -0.33
C SER A 106 3.68 -0.80 1.05
N PRO A 107 2.80 -1.16 1.99
CA PRO A 107 2.76 -0.57 3.32
C PRO A 107 3.73 -1.26 4.30
N ASP A 108 4.31 -0.47 5.19
CA ASP A 108 5.03 -0.85 6.39
C ASP A 108 4.29 -0.26 7.60
N ILE A 109 3.59 -1.12 8.34
CA ILE A 109 2.70 -0.75 9.44
C ILE A 109 3.39 -1.03 10.77
N ASN A 110 3.64 0.04 11.53
CA ASN A 110 4.33 -0.03 12.82
C ASN A 110 3.40 0.41 13.95
N TYR A 111 3.16 -0.48 14.91
CA TYR A 111 2.38 -0.16 16.12
C TYR A 111 3.28 0.53 17.14
N TYR A 112 3.28 1.86 17.10
CA TYR A 112 4.14 2.67 17.99
C TYR A 112 3.68 2.62 19.45
N ASN A 113 2.36 2.61 19.68
CA ASN A 113 1.78 2.42 21.01
C ASN A 113 0.53 1.55 20.93
N LEU A 114 0.37 0.63 21.87
CA LEU A 114 -0.79 -0.24 22.02
C LEU A 114 -1.23 -0.25 23.49
N ALA A 115 -2.45 0.20 23.74
CA ALA A 115 -3.05 0.24 25.05
C ALA A 115 -4.38 -0.54 25.05
N ASN A 116 -4.40 -1.66 25.78
CA ASN A 116 -5.63 -2.40 26.02
C ASN A 116 -6.56 -1.63 26.99
N GLY A 117 -7.86 -1.77 26.79
CA GLY A 117 -8.85 -1.40 27.80
C GLY A 117 -8.94 -2.44 28.90
N LEU A 118 -9.52 -2.05 30.05
CA LEU A 118 -9.75 -2.91 31.21
C LEU A 118 -10.32 -4.31 30.87
N PHE A 119 -11.33 -4.37 29.99
CA PHE A 119 -11.91 -5.63 29.49
C PHE A 119 -12.05 -5.66 27.96
N ASN A 120 -11.74 -4.56 27.26
CA ASN A 120 -11.64 -4.53 25.80
C ASN A 120 -10.18 -4.66 25.38
N LYS A 121 -9.73 -5.87 25.00
CA LYS A 121 -8.36 -6.13 24.54
C LYS A 121 -8.31 -6.22 23.02
N PHE A 122 -7.14 -5.96 22.45
CA PHE A 122 -6.88 -6.21 21.03
C PHE A 122 -6.99 -7.69 20.69
N THR A 123 -7.64 -7.99 19.58
CA THR A 123 -7.76 -9.33 18.98
C THR A 123 -7.08 -9.37 17.61
N ASN A 124 -6.96 -10.56 17.02
CA ASN A 124 -6.40 -10.71 15.68
C ASN A 124 -7.27 -10.02 14.62
N GLU A 125 -8.59 -10.04 14.82
CA GLU A 125 -9.55 -9.36 13.95
C GLU A 125 -9.32 -7.85 13.97
N ASP A 126 -8.97 -7.28 15.12
CA ASP A 126 -8.64 -5.85 15.23
C ASP A 126 -7.40 -5.51 14.42
N PHE A 127 -6.34 -6.33 14.49
CA PHE A 127 -5.12 -6.10 13.73
C PHE A 127 -5.35 -6.21 12.22
N ASN A 128 -6.16 -7.19 11.78
CA ASN A 128 -6.56 -7.32 10.37
C ASN A 128 -7.41 -6.13 9.89
N LEU A 129 -8.32 -5.65 10.74
CA LEU A 129 -9.14 -4.47 10.45
C LEU A 129 -8.27 -3.22 10.34
N ILE A 130 -7.37 -2.99 11.31
CA ILE A 130 -6.43 -1.87 11.31
C ILE A 130 -5.57 -1.90 10.07
N GLN A 131 -5.02 -3.06 9.69
CA GLN A 131 -4.21 -3.21 8.47
C GLN A 131 -5.00 -2.80 7.23
N THR A 132 -6.24 -3.30 7.10
CA THR A 132 -7.13 -2.98 5.98
C THR A 132 -7.42 -1.48 5.92
N GLN A 133 -7.73 -0.87 7.06
CA GLN A 133 -8.01 0.56 7.16
C GLN A 133 -6.79 1.41 6.81
N CYS A 134 -5.60 1.08 7.32
CA CYS A 134 -4.36 1.79 7.00
C CYS A 134 -4.09 1.79 5.48
N ILE A 135 -4.27 0.66 4.80
CA ILE A 135 -4.10 0.56 3.34
C ILE A 135 -5.15 1.40 2.61
N ALA A 136 -6.40 1.40 3.09
CA ALA A 136 -7.47 2.21 2.51
C ALA A 136 -7.19 3.70 2.65
N THR A 137 -6.71 4.15 3.81
CA THR A 137 -6.37 5.56 4.03
C THR A 137 -5.20 6.01 3.15
N VAL A 138 -4.13 5.20 3.06
CA VAL A 138 -3.01 5.48 2.14
C VAL A 138 -3.51 5.60 0.70
N ARG A 139 -4.41 4.71 0.26
CA ARG A 139 -5.00 4.77 -1.08
C ARG A 139 -5.73 6.09 -1.29
N GLU A 140 -6.61 6.47 -0.37
CA GLU A 140 -7.40 7.71 -0.46
C GLU A 140 -6.48 8.95 -0.48
N VAL A 141 -5.46 8.98 0.37
CA VAL A 141 -4.48 10.08 0.41
C VAL A 141 -3.71 10.16 -0.91
N ALA A 142 -3.26 9.02 -1.44
CA ALA A 142 -2.53 8.99 -2.70
C ALA A 142 -3.40 9.44 -3.90
N GLU A 143 -4.66 9.00 -3.97
CA GLU A 143 -5.62 9.38 -5.01
C GLU A 143 -5.99 10.88 -4.96
N LYS A 144 -5.94 11.51 -3.78
CA LYS A 144 -6.22 12.94 -3.58
C LYS A 144 -4.96 13.83 -3.62
N SER A 145 -3.78 13.23 -3.77
CA SER A 145 -2.51 13.97 -3.86
C SER A 145 -2.22 14.40 -5.29
N GLU A 146 -1.03 14.98 -5.53
CA GLU A 146 -0.52 15.29 -6.88
C GLU A 146 -0.14 14.03 -7.68
N LEU A 147 -0.12 12.85 -7.05
CA LEU A 147 0.35 11.61 -7.68
C LEU A 147 -0.39 11.24 -8.99
N PRO A 148 -1.73 11.36 -9.11
CA PRO A 148 -2.44 11.12 -10.36
C PRO A 148 -2.04 12.09 -11.47
N HIS A 149 -1.85 13.36 -11.13
CA HIS A 149 -1.45 14.36 -12.10
C HIS A 149 -0.04 14.09 -12.64
N LEU A 150 0.92 13.82 -11.74
CA LEU A 150 2.29 13.43 -12.12
C LEU A 150 2.31 12.17 -12.99
N ALA A 151 1.47 11.18 -12.66
CA ALA A 151 1.37 9.94 -13.44
C ALA A 151 0.88 10.21 -14.87
N ALA A 152 -0.10 11.09 -15.02
CA ALA A 152 -0.64 11.50 -16.31
C ALA A 152 0.36 12.31 -17.15
N GLU A 153 1.02 13.30 -16.56
CA GLU A 153 2.03 14.11 -17.24
C GLU A 153 3.19 13.25 -17.75
N GLN A 154 3.69 12.32 -16.91
CA GLN A 154 4.77 11.42 -17.31
C GLN A 154 4.35 10.45 -18.43
N ALA A 155 3.11 9.95 -18.41
CA ALA A 155 2.59 9.11 -19.49
C ALA A 155 2.47 9.88 -20.82
N LYS A 156 2.03 11.13 -20.75
CA LYS A 156 1.94 12.04 -21.89
C LYS A 156 3.30 12.34 -22.49
N MET A 157 4.29 12.63 -21.64
CA MET A 157 5.68 12.82 -22.07
C MET A 157 6.19 11.57 -22.79
N LEU A 158 6.07 10.40 -22.16
CA LEU A 158 6.52 9.12 -22.72
C LEU A 158 5.91 8.84 -24.10
N LEU A 159 4.59 8.97 -24.24
CA LEU A 159 3.91 8.72 -25.51
C LEU A 159 4.32 9.71 -26.61
N THR A 160 4.53 10.97 -26.24
CA THR A 160 4.97 12.02 -27.18
C THR A 160 6.41 11.78 -27.65
N GLU A 161 7.31 11.39 -26.74
CA GLU A 161 8.69 11.05 -27.06
C GLU A 161 8.78 9.82 -27.98
N LEU A 162 8.02 8.76 -27.67
CA LEU A 162 7.97 7.56 -28.49
C LEU A 162 7.47 7.85 -29.91
N ALA A 163 6.41 8.64 -30.07
CA ALA A 163 5.92 9.06 -31.38
C ALA A 163 6.99 9.87 -32.13
N SER A 164 7.64 10.82 -31.45
CA SER A 164 8.68 11.68 -32.03
C SER A 164 9.89 10.88 -32.53
N MET A 165 10.34 9.88 -31.76
CA MET A 165 11.46 9.00 -32.14
C MET A 165 11.21 8.22 -33.44
N HIS A 166 9.95 7.88 -33.72
CA HIS A 166 9.56 7.18 -34.94
C HIS A 166 9.12 8.13 -36.07
N HIS A 167 9.23 9.44 -35.87
CA HIS A 167 8.68 10.47 -36.77
C HIS A 167 7.18 10.29 -37.01
N TRP A 168 6.46 9.79 -36.00
CA TRP A 168 5.03 9.57 -36.04
C TRP A 168 4.26 10.74 -35.41
N GLU A 169 3.11 11.06 -35.98
CA GLU A 169 2.14 11.99 -35.40
C GLU A 169 1.28 11.27 -34.36
N ILE A 170 1.10 11.87 -33.19
CA ILE A 170 0.20 11.35 -32.15
C ILE A 170 -0.96 12.32 -31.89
N GLU A 171 -2.18 11.81 -32.10
CA GLU A 171 -3.42 12.54 -31.83
C GLU A 171 -4.08 12.05 -30.53
N GLY A 172 -4.76 12.95 -29.83
CA GLY A 172 -5.54 12.61 -28.63
C GLY A 172 -4.73 12.56 -27.34
N VAL A 173 -3.47 13.00 -27.33
CA VAL A 173 -2.62 13.04 -26.11
C VAL A 173 -3.24 13.85 -24.97
N LYS A 174 -4.05 14.86 -25.28
CA LYS A 174 -4.79 15.66 -24.30
C LYS A 174 -5.79 14.85 -23.46
N LEU A 175 -6.18 13.64 -23.91
CA LEU A 175 -7.02 12.73 -23.14
C LEU A 175 -6.32 12.20 -21.88
N LEU A 176 -5.01 12.40 -21.73
CA LEU A 176 -4.26 12.10 -20.51
C LEU A 176 -4.39 13.20 -19.46
N ASP A 177 -4.77 14.42 -19.83
CA ASP A 177 -4.84 15.56 -18.91
C ASP A 177 -6.11 15.54 -18.02
N SER A 178 -7.01 14.56 -18.23
CA SER A 178 -8.31 14.40 -17.58
C SER A 178 -8.34 13.37 -16.45
#